data_AF-A0A7V0SEJ9-F1
#
_entry.id   AF-A0A7V0SEJ9-F1
#
_cell.length_a   1.000
_cell.length_b   1.000
_cell.length_c   1.000
_cell.angle_alpha   90.00
_cell.angle_beta   90.00
_cell.angle_gamma   90.00
#
_symmetry.space_group_name_H-M   'P 1'
#
loop_
_entity.id
_entity.type
_entity.pdbx_description
1 polymer ?
#
loop_
_entity_poly.entity_id
_entity_poly.type
_entity_poly.pdbx_seq_one_letter_code
_entity_poly.pdbx_strand_id
1 'polypeptide(L)'
;MEPEDRTNYYVEPVEIEIYLKKSGKVRTIIKDLFVELIDVVPATESGRKIFDHFRGLDQPIDLMEIMNEFPEYMRAIYDSYYQNIELFEKLSMHFQSGLAGSLDSLRLALYFTELLLKYEPTVASTRYIGDFQTHNLNYLIRKLNALGESFALEDGTVSYLIKRYYQARENDPPDPEFDKLVELWKYNVRERPM
;
A
#
# COMPACT_ATOMS: atom_id res chain seq x y z
N MET A 1 17.51 6.89 11.16
CA MET A 1 17.24 5.69 10.36
C MET A 1 18.25 5.61 9.27
N GLU A 2 18.92 4.47 9.19
CA GLU A 2 19.78 4.13 8.07
C GLU A 2 18.92 3.95 6.80
N PRO A 3 19.49 4.06 5.59
CA PRO A 3 18.74 3.86 4.33
C PRO A 3 18.03 2.50 4.27
N GLU A 4 18.63 1.47 4.84
CA GLU A 4 18.10 0.10 4.90
C GLU A 4 16.85 -0.01 5.79
N ASP A 5 16.70 0.86 6.79
CA ASP A 5 15.50 0.91 7.63
C ASP A 5 14.29 1.45 6.86
N ARG A 6 14.50 2.29 5.82
CA ARG A 6 13.42 2.99 5.12
C ARG A 6 12.60 2.10 4.21
N THR A 7 13.15 0.97 3.75
CA THR A 7 12.43 0.07 2.83
C THR A 7 11.09 -0.37 3.41
N ASN A 8 11.02 -0.58 4.73
CA ASN A 8 9.82 -1.06 5.42
C ASN A 8 8.85 0.04 5.87
N TYR A 9 9.01 1.27 5.37
CA TYR A 9 8.10 2.37 5.68
C TYR A 9 7.59 3.03 4.40
N TYR A 10 6.34 3.46 4.41
CA TYR A 10 5.91 4.56 3.57
C TYR A 10 6.23 5.88 4.27
N VAL A 11 6.73 6.87 3.53
CA VAL A 11 7.13 8.17 4.07
C VAL A 11 6.22 9.25 3.51
N GLU A 12 5.39 9.83 4.36
CA GLU A 12 4.46 10.89 4.00
C GLU A 12 4.98 12.26 4.49
N PRO A 13 5.14 13.27 3.62
CA PRO A 13 5.52 14.60 4.04
C PRO A 13 4.35 15.34 4.71
N VAL A 14 4.55 15.79 5.95
CA VAL A 14 3.58 16.58 6.73
C VAL A 14 4.03 18.03 6.80
N GLU A 15 3.25 18.92 6.21
CA GLU A 15 3.45 20.36 6.29
C GLU A 15 2.94 20.93 7.62
N ILE A 16 3.74 21.76 8.27
CA ILE A 16 3.43 22.36 9.56
C ILE A 16 3.64 23.87 9.46
N GLU A 17 2.55 24.64 9.56
CA GLU A 17 2.61 26.09 9.62
C GLU A 17 2.81 26.59 11.05
N ILE A 18 3.86 27.39 11.25
CA ILE A 18 4.21 27.95 12.56
C ILE A 18 4.15 29.47 12.50
N TYR A 19 3.26 30.05 13.31
CA TYR A 19 3.17 31.49 13.47
C TYR A 19 4.18 32.02 14.50
N LEU A 20 5.18 32.77 14.03
CA LEU A 20 6.18 33.43 14.86
C LEU A 20 5.69 34.80 15.32
N LYS A 21 5.00 34.83 16.47
CA LYS A 21 4.41 36.05 17.08
C LYS A 21 5.38 37.23 17.16
N LYS A 22 6.65 37.00 17.50
CA LYS A 22 7.66 38.07 17.66
C LYS A 22 8.02 38.77 16.34
N SER A 23 7.88 38.10 15.21
CA SER A 23 8.21 38.66 13.89
C SER A 23 7.00 38.87 12.99
N GLY A 24 5.80 38.45 13.42
CA GLY A 24 4.58 38.47 12.61
C GLY A 24 4.67 37.63 11.33
N LYS A 25 5.50 36.58 11.31
CA LYS A 25 5.77 35.76 10.12
C LYS A 25 5.24 34.34 10.31
N VAL A 26 4.67 33.77 9.24
CA VAL A 26 4.40 32.33 9.13
C VAL A 26 5.63 31.65 8.55
N ARG A 27 5.99 30.48 9.07
CA ARG A 27 6.98 29.58 8.47
C ARG A 27 6.39 28.20 8.30
N THR A 28 6.63 27.58 7.16
CA THR A 28 6.28 26.19 6.90
C THR A 28 7.49 25.30 7.18
N ILE A 29 7.28 24.23 7.93
CA ILE A 29 8.26 23.16 8.17
C ILE A 29 7.67 21.88 7.61
N ILE A 30 8.48 21.08 6.93
CA ILE A 30 8.07 19.74 6.48
C ILE A 30 8.69 18.72 7.44
N LYS A 31 7.86 17.78 7.90
CA LYS A 31 8.25 16.66 8.75
C LYS A 31 7.82 15.36 8.10
N ASP A 32 8.69 14.36 8.13
CA ASP A 32 8.39 13.05 7.57
C ASP A 32 7.58 12.20 8.57
N LEU A 33 6.41 11.74 8.15
CA LEU A 33 5.61 10.73 8.84
C LEU A 33 5.99 9.36 8.30
N PHE A 34 6.62 8.54 9.13
CA PHE A 34 7.04 7.18 8.77
C PHE A 34 5.97 6.17 9.16
N VAL A 35 5.26 5.63 8.18
CA VAL A 35 4.21 4.63 8.38
C VAL A 35 4.77 3.24 8.08
N GLU A 36 4.87 2.39 9.11
CA GLU A 36 5.41 1.04 8.99
C GLU A 36 4.51 0.15 8.10
N LEU A 37 5.14 -0.59 7.19
CA LEU A 37 4.46 -1.52 6.29
C LEU A 37 4.20 -2.86 6.99
N ILE A 38 3.00 -3.02 7.53
CA ILE A 38 2.59 -4.23 8.24
C ILE A 38 2.25 -5.36 7.26
N ASP A 39 3.00 -6.45 7.31
CA ASP A 39 2.78 -7.62 6.47
C ASP A 39 1.43 -8.27 6.70
N VAL A 40 0.84 -8.75 5.60
CA VAL A 40 -0.42 -9.49 5.61
C VAL A 40 -0.16 -10.94 5.99
N VAL A 41 -0.96 -11.44 6.93
CA VAL A 41 -1.00 -12.86 7.29
C VAL A 41 -2.32 -13.46 6.78
N PRO A 42 -2.29 -14.31 5.74
CA PRO A 42 -3.50 -14.93 5.21
C PRO A 42 -4.14 -15.88 6.25
N ALA A 43 -5.45 -15.74 6.44
CA ALA A 43 -6.20 -16.54 7.41
C ALA A 43 -6.45 -17.99 6.91
N THR A 44 -6.60 -18.18 5.60
CA THR A 44 -6.96 -19.45 4.98
C THR A 44 -5.72 -20.25 4.58
N GLU A 45 -5.86 -21.58 4.44
CA GLU A 45 -4.78 -22.44 3.95
C GLU A 45 -4.46 -22.17 2.48
N SER A 46 -5.51 -21.96 1.66
CA SER A 46 -5.36 -21.59 0.25
C SER A 46 -4.62 -20.24 0.10
N GLY A 47 -4.97 -19.26 0.93
CA GLY A 47 -4.32 -17.95 0.89
C GLY A 47 -2.85 -18.06 1.27
N ARG A 48 -2.51 -18.89 2.27
CA ARG A 48 -1.12 -19.20 2.60
C ARG A 48 -0.37 -19.78 1.41
N LYS A 49 -0.93 -20.79 0.73
CA LYS A 49 -0.29 -21.40 -0.45
C LYS A 49 0.00 -20.38 -1.56
N ILE A 50 -0.97 -19.52 -1.86
CA ILE A 50 -0.82 -18.45 -2.85
C ILE A 50 0.27 -17.47 -2.41
N PHE A 51 0.19 -16.96 -1.18
CA PHE A 51 1.16 -16.01 -0.65
C PHE A 51 2.58 -16.58 -0.64
N ASP A 52 2.75 -17.83 -0.19
CA ASP A 52 4.06 -18.48 -0.13
C ASP A 52 4.65 -18.71 -1.53
N HIS A 53 3.81 -19.03 -2.52
CA HIS A 53 4.23 -19.14 -3.92
C HIS A 53 4.79 -17.81 -4.44
N PHE A 54 4.02 -16.72 -4.38
CA PHE A 54 4.45 -15.43 -4.93
C PHE A 54 5.60 -14.80 -4.13
N ARG A 55 5.62 -14.96 -2.80
CA ARG A 55 6.76 -14.55 -1.97
C ARG A 55 8.03 -15.32 -2.33
N GLY A 56 7.92 -16.62 -2.60
CA GLY A 56 9.05 -17.45 -3.03
C GLY A 56 9.66 -16.99 -4.37
N LEU A 57 8.88 -16.29 -5.19
CA LEU A 57 9.31 -15.73 -6.47
C LEU A 57 9.77 -14.26 -6.37
N ASP A 58 9.67 -13.61 -5.20
CA ASP A 58 9.80 -12.15 -5.05
C ASP A 58 8.91 -11.38 -6.03
N GLN A 59 7.62 -11.74 -6.09
CA GLN A 59 6.65 -11.16 -7.01
C GLN A 59 5.38 -10.67 -6.28
N PRO A 60 4.68 -9.67 -6.84
CA PRO A 60 3.34 -9.33 -6.37
C PRO A 60 2.39 -10.50 -6.67
N ILE A 61 1.32 -10.62 -5.88
CA ILE A 61 0.25 -11.58 -6.10
C ILE A 61 -0.64 -11.07 -7.24
N ASP A 62 -0.42 -11.61 -8.44
CA ASP A 62 -1.16 -11.27 -9.64
C ASP A 62 -2.39 -12.17 -9.80
N LEU A 63 -3.57 -11.57 -9.92
CA LEU A 63 -4.84 -12.29 -10.07
C LEU A 63 -4.89 -13.13 -11.35
N MET A 64 -4.27 -12.66 -12.44
CA MET A 64 -4.21 -13.41 -13.69
C MET A 64 -3.34 -14.65 -13.52
N GLU A 65 -2.19 -14.51 -12.87
CA GLU A 65 -1.29 -15.63 -12.61
C GLU A 65 -1.85 -16.61 -11.58
N ILE A 66 -2.62 -16.15 -10.59
CA ILE A 66 -3.34 -17.09 -9.69
C ILE A 66 -4.27 -18.00 -10.50
N MET A 67 -4.98 -17.48 -11.50
CA MET A 67 -5.88 -18.31 -12.31
C MET A 67 -5.13 -19.33 -13.18
N ASN A 68 -3.87 -19.04 -13.55
CA ASN A 68 -3.01 -19.95 -14.30
C ASN A 68 -2.42 -21.05 -13.39
N GLU A 69 -1.84 -20.64 -12.25
CA GLU A 69 -1.10 -21.52 -11.33
C GLU A 69 -2.02 -22.32 -10.39
N PHE A 70 -3.18 -21.76 -10.04
CA PHE A 70 -4.18 -22.35 -9.15
C PHE A 70 -5.57 -22.38 -9.81
N PRO A 71 -5.74 -23.16 -10.90
CA PRO A 71 -6.96 -23.15 -11.71
C PRO A 71 -8.22 -23.56 -10.94
N GLU A 72 -8.09 -24.24 -9.80
CA GLU A 72 -9.21 -24.55 -8.90
C GLU A 72 -9.92 -23.30 -8.36
N TYR A 73 -9.25 -22.14 -8.32
CA TYR A 73 -9.83 -20.88 -7.85
C TYR A 73 -10.38 -20.01 -8.98
N MET A 74 -10.14 -20.38 -10.26
CA MET A 74 -10.48 -19.57 -11.43
C MET A 74 -11.94 -19.12 -11.43
N ARG A 75 -12.88 -20.04 -11.19
CA ARG A 75 -14.31 -19.71 -11.16
C ARG A 75 -14.65 -18.71 -10.06
N ALA A 76 -14.13 -18.93 -8.85
CA ALA A 76 -14.40 -18.06 -7.71
C ALA A 76 -13.82 -16.65 -7.93
N ILE A 77 -12.63 -16.58 -8.53
CA ILE A 77 -11.97 -15.34 -8.93
C ILE A 77 -12.80 -14.60 -9.98
N TYR A 78 -13.13 -15.27 -11.08
CA TYR A 78 -13.90 -14.65 -12.16
C TYR A 78 -15.24 -14.11 -11.65
N ASP A 79 -16.01 -14.92 -10.91
CA ASP A 79 -17.30 -14.51 -10.36
C ASP A 79 -17.18 -13.30 -9.41
N SER A 80 -16.05 -13.16 -8.71
CA SER A 80 -15.83 -12.06 -7.75
C SER A 80 -15.30 -10.78 -8.40
N TYR A 81 -14.57 -10.89 -9.52
CA TYR A 81 -13.82 -9.78 -10.11
C TYR A 81 -14.27 -9.42 -11.53
N TYR A 82 -15.30 -10.07 -12.09
CA TYR A 82 -15.71 -9.89 -13.49
C TYR A 82 -15.92 -8.42 -13.90
N GLN A 83 -16.42 -7.56 -13.00
CA GLN A 83 -16.69 -6.14 -13.30
C GLN A 83 -15.40 -5.34 -13.52
N ASN A 84 -14.30 -5.76 -12.90
CA ASN A 84 -13.02 -5.05 -12.90
C ASN A 84 -11.91 -5.88 -13.56
N ILE A 85 -12.24 -6.98 -14.26
CA ILE A 85 -11.25 -7.93 -14.77
C ILE A 85 -10.25 -7.27 -15.72
N GLU A 86 -10.70 -6.34 -16.57
CA GLU A 86 -9.83 -5.58 -17.48
C GLU A 86 -8.82 -4.70 -16.73
N LEU A 87 -9.15 -4.22 -15.54
CA LEU A 87 -8.21 -3.47 -14.69
C LEU A 87 -7.16 -4.39 -14.08
N PHE A 88 -7.54 -5.61 -13.71
CA PHE A 88 -6.59 -6.62 -13.24
C PHE A 88 -5.67 -7.13 -14.35
N GLU A 89 -6.17 -7.26 -15.58
CA GLU A 89 -5.32 -7.57 -16.75
C GLU A 89 -4.28 -6.47 -17.01
N LYS A 90 -4.70 -5.20 -16.95
CA LYS A 90 -3.76 -4.06 -17.06
C LYS A 90 -2.74 -4.05 -15.91
N LEU A 91 -3.19 -4.30 -14.68
CA LEU A 91 -2.31 -4.41 -13.53
C LEU A 91 -1.29 -5.54 -13.73
N SER A 92 -1.72 -6.71 -14.22
CA SER A 92 -0.85 -7.83 -14.57
C SER A 92 0.23 -7.43 -15.58
N MET A 93 -0.15 -6.76 -16.67
CA MET A 93 0.82 -6.24 -17.65
C MET A 93 1.87 -5.29 -17.03
N HIS A 94 1.44 -4.44 -16.10
CA HIS A 94 2.33 -3.53 -15.39
C HIS A 94 3.22 -4.24 -14.38
N PHE A 95 2.74 -5.30 -13.71
CA PHE A 95 3.57 -6.16 -12.89
C PHE A 95 4.68 -6.82 -13.71
N GLN A 96 4.33 -7.47 -14.83
CA GLN A 96 5.32 -8.15 -15.67
C GLN A 96 6.37 -7.17 -16.23
N SER A 97 5.92 -6.02 -16.73
CA SER A 97 6.82 -4.99 -17.24
C SER A 97 7.68 -4.36 -16.13
N GLY A 98 7.12 -4.17 -14.94
CA GLY A 98 7.82 -3.64 -13.77
C GLY A 98 8.89 -4.60 -13.24
N LEU A 99 8.58 -5.90 -13.20
CA LEU A 99 9.54 -6.96 -12.85
C LEU A 99 10.68 -7.05 -13.89
N ALA A 100 10.39 -6.75 -15.16
CA ALA A 100 11.40 -6.63 -16.21
C ALA A 100 12.24 -5.34 -16.14
N GLY A 101 12.00 -4.47 -15.15
CA GLY A 101 12.79 -3.26 -14.88
C GLY A 101 12.15 -1.95 -15.33
N SER A 102 10.89 -1.95 -15.78
CA SER A 102 10.19 -0.69 -16.12
C SER A 102 9.72 0.04 -14.86
N LEU A 103 10.41 1.12 -14.53
CA LEU A 103 10.03 2.01 -13.43
C LEU A 103 8.62 2.62 -13.62
N ASP A 104 8.30 3.11 -14.81
CA ASP A 104 6.97 3.65 -15.10
C ASP A 104 5.87 2.61 -14.89
N SER A 105 6.15 1.35 -15.24
CA SER A 105 5.20 0.26 -14.98
C SER A 105 5.07 -0.05 -13.49
N LEU A 106 6.12 0.07 -12.67
CA LEU A 106 6.00 -0.06 -11.22
C LEU A 106 5.12 1.05 -10.61
N ARG A 107 5.26 2.29 -11.10
CA ARG A 107 4.42 3.42 -10.68
C ARG A 107 2.96 3.24 -11.11
N LEU A 108 2.73 2.77 -12.33
CA LEU A 108 1.39 2.44 -12.81
C LEU A 108 0.77 1.25 -12.06
N ALA A 109 1.57 0.23 -11.74
CA ALA A 109 1.14 -0.89 -10.91
C ALA A 109 0.70 -0.39 -9.52
N LEU A 110 1.48 0.52 -8.90
CA LEU A 110 1.11 1.12 -7.62
C LEU A 110 -0.23 1.84 -7.70
N TYR A 111 -0.40 2.70 -8.71
CA TYR A 111 -1.65 3.42 -8.94
C TYR A 111 -2.86 2.47 -9.13
N PHE A 112 -2.72 1.43 -9.96
CA PHE A 112 -3.80 0.46 -10.16
C PHE A 112 -4.07 -0.39 -8.91
N THR A 113 -3.05 -0.72 -8.11
CA THR A 113 -3.23 -1.36 -6.81
C THR A 113 -4.02 -0.47 -5.86
N GLU A 114 -3.72 0.84 -5.78
CA GLU A 114 -4.50 1.78 -4.96
C GLU A 114 -5.96 1.88 -5.42
N LEU A 115 -6.18 1.94 -6.73
CA LEU A 115 -7.52 1.96 -7.31
C LEU A 115 -8.29 0.68 -6.97
N LEU A 116 -7.66 -0.48 -7.16
CA LEU A 116 -8.30 -1.78 -7.00
C LEU A 116 -8.52 -2.17 -5.54
N LEU A 117 -7.68 -1.68 -4.62
CA LEU A 117 -7.82 -1.86 -3.17
C LEU A 117 -9.20 -1.37 -2.68
N LYS A 118 -9.78 -0.36 -3.31
CA LYS A 118 -11.10 0.21 -2.96
C LYS A 118 -12.26 -0.77 -3.17
N TYR A 119 -12.06 -1.83 -3.96
CA TYR A 119 -13.06 -2.86 -4.24
C TYR A 119 -12.86 -4.12 -3.39
N GLU A 120 -11.91 -4.12 -2.46
CA GLU A 120 -11.72 -5.20 -1.49
C GLU A 120 -12.47 -4.92 -0.18
N PRO A 121 -12.88 -5.96 0.57
CA PRO A 121 -12.73 -7.38 0.26
C PRO A 121 -13.82 -7.92 -0.67
N THR A 122 -13.48 -8.92 -1.48
CA THR A 122 -14.43 -9.74 -2.24
C THR A 122 -14.63 -11.12 -1.60
N VAL A 123 -15.57 -11.90 -2.16
CA VAL A 123 -15.76 -13.30 -1.76
C VAL A 123 -14.48 -14.11 -2.04
N ALA A 124 -13.84 -13.89 -3.18
CA ALA A 124 -12.61 -14.58 -3.54
C ALA A 124 -11.45 -14.24 -2.60
N SER A 125 -11.22 -12.95 -2.29
CA SER A 125 -10.14 -12.56 -1.37
C SER A 125 -10.41 -13.03 0.06
N THR A 126 -11.66 -13.00 0.52
CA THR A 126 -12.00 -13.46 1.87
C THR A 126 -11.84 -14.98 2.04
N ARG A 127 -12.24 -15.76 1.03
CA ARG A 127 -12.33 -17.22 1.16
C ARG A 127 -11.11 -17.99 0.63
N TYR A 128 -10.44 -17.46 -0.38
CA TYR A 128 -9.42 -18.21 -1.12
C TYR A 128 -8.07 -17.53 -1.14
N ILE A 129 -8.01 -16.25 -1.50
CA ILE A 129 -6.73 -15.57 -1.82
C ILE A 129 -6.08 -14.96 -0.58
N GLY A 130 -6.87 -14.31 0.29
CA GLY A 130 -6.39 -13.41 1.34
C GLY A 130 -6.35 -11.95 0.88
N ASP A 131 -5.87 -11.06 1.76
CA ASP A 131 -5.72 -9.62 1.50
C ASP A 131 -4.48 -9.34 0.63
N PHE A 132 -4.56 -9.79 -0.63
CA PHE A 132 -3.46 -9.73 -1.59
C PHE A 132 -3.19 -8.30 -2.07
N GLN A 133 -4.21 -7.43 -2.14
CA GLN A 133 -4.00 -6.04 -2.55
C GLN A 133 -3.11 -5.29 -1.56
N THR A 134 -3.28 -5.49 -0.26
CA THR A 134 -2.37 -4.88 0.71
C THR A 134 -0.97 -5.48 0.67
N HIS A 135 -0.87 -6.78 0.41
CA HIS A 135 0.43 -7.40 0.17
C HIS A 135 1.13 -6.75 -1.05
N ASN A 136 0.41 -6.56 -2.15
CA ASN A 136 0.91 -5.93 -3.36
C ASN A 136 1.30 -4.47 -3.11
N LEU A 137 0.50 -3.72 -2.36
CA LEU A 137 0.80 -2.35 -1.96
C LEU A 137 2.14 -2.30 -1.20
N ASN A 138 2.31 -3.12 -0.16
CA ASN A 138 3.56 -3.19 0.59
C ASN A 138 4.74 -3.61 -0.30
N TYR A 139 4.54 -4.60 -1.18
CA TYR A 139 5.57 -5.06 -2.12
C TYR A 139 6.04 -3.92 -3.03
N LEU A 140 5.12 -3.19 -3.64
CA LEU A 140 5.45 -2.10 -4.57
C LEU A 140 6.13 -0.93 -3.86
N ILE A 141 5.66 -0.53 -2.67
CA ILE A 141 6.29 0.50 -1.85
C ILE A 141 7.73 0.08 -1.51
N ARG A 142 7.93 -1.15 -1.04
CA ARG A 142 9.28 -1.68 -0.75
C ARG A 142 10.16 -1.71 -1.99
N LYS A 143 9.63 -2.12 -3.14
CA LYS A 143 10.36 -2.18 -4.41
C LYS A 143 10.81 -0.79 -4.85
N LEU A 144 9.91 0.19 -4.83
CA LEU A 144 10.23 1.58 -5.18
C LEU A 144 11.21 2.20 -4.19
N ASN A 145 11.04 1.96 -2.89
CA ASN A 145 12.00 2.38 -1.86
C ASN A 145 13.40 1.80 -2.10
N ALA A 146 13.50 0.51 -2.41
CA ALA A 146 14.77 -0.16 -2.70
C ALA A 146 15.46 0.38 -3.95
N LEU A 147 14.69 0.90 -4.91
CA LEU A 147 15.20 1.58 -6.10
C LEU A 147 15.55 3.06 -5.85
N GLY A 148 15.26 3.60 -4.65
CA GLY A 148 15.50 5.01 -4.32
C GLY A 148 14.51 5.95 -5.01
N GLU A 149 13.34 5.46 -5.39
CA GLU A 149 12.36 6.18 -6.18
C GLU A 149 11.38 6.96 -5.32
N SER A 150 11.13 8.22 -5.69
CA SER A 150 10.11 9.05 -5.05
C SER A 150 8.73 8.77 -5.64
N PHE A 151 7.74 8.59 -4.79
CA PHE A 151 6.33 8.41 -5.14
C PHE A 151 5.46 8.95 -4.01
N ALA A 152 4.18 9.17 -4.31
CA ALA A 152 3.18 9.56 -3.33
C ALA A 152 1.97 8.64 -3.49
N LEU A 153 1.31 8.35 -2.38
CA LEU A 153 0.06 7.60 -2.35
C LEU A 153 -1.13 8.57 -2.28
N GLU A 154 -2.31 8.08 -2.65
CA GLU A 154 -3.55 8.81 -2.40
C GLU A 154 -3.81 8.95 -0.90
N ASP A 155 -4.41 10.06 -0.48
CA ASP A 155 -4.75 10.33 0.94
C ASP A 155 -5.58 9.19 1.57
N GLY A 156 -6.43 8.53 0.78
CA GLY A 156 -7.20 7.36 1.20
C GLY A 156 -6.32 6.14 1.51
N THR A 157 -5.29 5.91 0.70
CA THR A 157 -4.31 4.85 0.89
C THR A 157 -3.40 5.14 2.09
N VAL A 158 -2.97 6.39 2.27
CA VAL A 158 -2.21 6.80 3.46
C VAL A 158 -3.02 6.59 4.73
N SER A 159 -4.30 7.01 4.73
CA SER A 159 -5.24 6.75 5.83
C SER A 159 -5.37 5.26 6.13
N TYR A 160 -5.44 4.43 5.08
CA TYR A 160 -5.54 2.97 5.19
C TYR A 160 -4.29 2.36 5.85
N LEU A 161 -3.08 2.78 5.44
CA LEU A 161 -1.83 2.32 6.05
C LEU A 161 -1.70 2.74 7.52
N ILE A 162 -2.05 3.99 7.85
CA ILE A 162 -2.08 4.47 9.24
C ILE A 162 -3.06 3.64 10.09
N LYS A 163 -4.23 3.30 9.56
CA LYS A 163 -5.19 2.44 10.27
C LYS A 163 -4.59 1.07 10.55
N ARG A 164 -3.92 0.45 9.58
CA ARG A 164 -3.24 -0.85 9.77
C ARG A 164 -2.12 -0.76 10.80
N TYR A 165 -1.35 0.32 10.78
CA TYR A 165 -0.32 0.59 11.77
C TYR A 165 -0.91 0.55 13.19
N TYR A 166 -2.00 1.28 13.45
CA TYR A 166 -2.66 1.25 14.75
C TYR A 166 -3.20 -0.14 15.13
N GLN A 167 -3.80 -0.86 14.18
CA GLN A 167 -4.31 -2.22 14.43
C GLN A 167 -3.22 -3.20 14.82
N ALA A 168 -2.04 -3.11 14.20
CA ALA A 168 -0.90 -3.97 14.52
C ALA A 168 -0.31 -3.67 15.91
N ARG A 169 -0.49 -2.44 16.40
CA ARG A 169 0.12 -1.90 17.62
C ARG A 169 -0.89 -1.57 18.72
N GLU A 170 -2.08 -2.15 18.66
CA GLU A 170 -3.18 -1.88 19.60
C GLU A 170 -2.77 -2.14 21.08
N ASN A 171 -1.80 -3.03 21.30
CA ASN A 171 -1.30 -3.39 22.62
C ASN A 171 0.02 -2.68 22.99
N ASP A 172 0.59 -1.87 22.10
CA ASP A 172 1.83 -1.14 22.35
C ASP A 172 1.54 0.18 23.11
N PRO A 173 2.53 0.74 23.82
CA PRO A 173 2.44 2.12 24.30
C PRO A 173 2.22 3.10 23.13
N PRO A 174 1.42 4.16 23.33
CA PRO A 174 1.23 5.19 22.32
C PRO A 174 2.57 5.81 21.88
N ASP A 175 2.67 6.18 20.60
CA ASP A 175 3.77 6.99 20.05
C ASP A 175 3.27 8.44 19.87
N PRO A 176 3.57 9.34 20.82
CA PRO A 176 3.03 10.70 20.80
C PRO A 176 3.55 11.54 19.64
N GLU A 177 4.74 11.22 19.09
CA GLU A 177 5.29 11.95 17.94
C GLU A 177 4.57 11.53 16.66
N PHE A 178 4.39 10.23 16.46
CA PHE A 178 3.60 9.69 15.34
C PHE A 178 2.16 10.21 15.37
N ASP A 179 1.49 10.10 16.52
CA ASP A 179 0.10 10.55 16.69
C ASP A 179 -0.08 12.03 16.35
N LYS A 180 0.86 12.86 16.79
CA LYS A 180 0.85 14.30 16.49
C LYS A 180 1.04 14.58 15.00
N LEU A 181 1.93 13.87 14.33
CA LEU A 181 2.13 14.02 12.88
C LEU A 181 0.91 13.54 12.10
N VAL A 182 0.28 12.44 12.52
CA VAL A 182 -0.98 11.95 11.93
C VAL A 182 -2.12 12.98 12.10
N GLU A 183 -2.22 13.62 13.26
CA GLU A 183 -3.23 14.67 13.50
C GLU A 183 -3.03 15.87 12.56
N LEU A 184 -1.80 16.36 12.44
CA LEU A 184 -1.45 17.47 11.54
C LEU A 184 -1.69 17.11 10.07
N TRP A 185 -1.31 15.89 9.66
CA TRP A 185 -1.57 15.40 8.31
C TRP A 185 -3.08 15.35 8.00
N LYS A 186 -3.90 14.82 8.92
CA LYS A 186 -5.37 14.80 8.78
C LYS A 186 -5.97 16.20 8.68
N TYR A 187 -5.40 17.18 9.40
CA TYR A 187 -5.81 18.58 9.30
C TYR A 187 -5.53 19.12 7.88
N ASN A 188 -4.32 18.92 7.37
CA ASN A 188 -3.92 19.38 6.03
C ASN A 188 -4.79 18.79 4.92
N VAL A 189 -5.07 17.48 4.98
CA VAL A 189 -5.93 16.80 3.99
C VAL A 189 -7.35 17.38 3.98
N ARG A 190 -7.90 17.75 5.15
CA ARG A 190 -9.25 18.32 5.26
C ARG A 190 -9.35 19.77 4.77
N GLU A 191 -8.28 20.55 4.88
CA GLU A 191 -8.26 21.95 4.48
C GLU A 191 -7.96 22.17 2.99
N ARG A 192 -7.49 21.15 2.26
CA ARG A 192 -7.33 21.24 0.81
C ARG A 192 -8.71 21.31 0.13
N PRO A 193 -9.06 22.42 -0.55
CA PRO A 193 -10.30 22.49 -1.32
C PRO A 193 -10.24 21.46 -2.47
N MET A 194 -11.34 20.74 -2.69
CA MET A 194 -11.54 19.88 -3.87
C MET A 194 -11.44 20.67 -5.17
#